data_AF-A0ABD3G4R8-F1
#
_entry.id   AF-A0ABD3G4R8-F1
#
_cell.length_a   1.000
_cell.length_b   1.000
_cell.length_c   1.000
_cell.angle_alpha   90.00
_cell.angle_beta   90.00
_cell.angle_gamma   90.00
#
_symmetry.space_group_name_H-M   'P 1'
#
loop_
_entity.id
_entity.type
_entity.pdbx_description
1 polymer ?
#
loop_
_entity_poly.entity_id
_entity_poly.type
_entity_poly.pdbx_seq_one_letter_code
_entity_poly.pdbx_strand_id
1 'polypeptide(L)'
;MENCDRLVHLEQERSVYYPRDEVTMKTNSSLATPPTLSSSLSGALSFVRIGDGSYSPGDLYVECILPKVLSRELKREPVQSKGSPTQKKSSLGSNTSSNANLLSETVVLPFAEHPAIQQAQEECRILMNGNDVCVLEDETVKEEVVQILGNDAELVFPVRNIFRYLVMFIKNMDLFLEFHIEVLDDAQKYRQFTVTNTRSLARVEGSKCQLPLVFGSQPGWRYLCMDLQDLTTQAFGTRHVTSTEIRIGGNCRLLRLFFQDERYADADLPAHLTFLGA
;
A
#
# COMPACT_ATOMS: atom_id res chain seq x y z
N MET A 1 18.35 27.16 7.14
CA MET A 1 18.66 26.12 8.15
C MET A 1 17.46 25.80 9.06
N GLU A 2 16.31 26.46 8.92
CA GLU A 2 15.13 26.24 9.80
C GLU A 2 14.13 25.16 9.34
N ASN A 3 14.28 24.56 8.15
CA ASN A 3 13.31 23.58 7.62
C ASN A 3 13.58 22.12 8.01
N CYS A 4 14.72 21.79 8.65
CA CYS A 4 15.09 20.41 8.95
C CYS A 4 14.54 19.88 10.28
N ASP A 5 14.33 20.74 11.29
CA ASP A 5 13.91 20.29 12.62
C ASP A 5 12.45 19.83 12.69
N ARG A 6 11.61 20.21 11.71
CA ARG A 6 10.21 19.77 11.64
C ARG A 6 9.99 18.38 11.02
N LEU A 7 11.00 17.85 10.29
CA LEU A 7 10.93 16.53 9.66
C LEU A 7 11.12 15.37 10.66
N VAL A 8 11.44 15.66 11.93
CA VAL A 8 11.82 14.66 12.95
C VAL A 8 10.59 14.04 13.65
N HIS A 9 9.38 14.54 13.40
CA HIS A 9 8.16 13.95 13.94
C HIS A 9 7.52 13.01 12.91
N LEU A 10 8.05 11.79 12.81
CA LEU A 10 7.20 10.64 12.49
C LEU A 10 6.23 10.50 13.67
N GLU A 11 5.11 11.23 13.60
CA GLU A 11 4.14 11.32 14.68
C GLU A 11 3.61 9.95 15.05
N GLN A 12 4.04 9.52 16.24
CA GLN A 12 3.52 8.45 17.03
C GLN A 12 2.33 8.99 17.82
N GLU A 13 1.09 8.79 17.36
CA GLU A 13 -0.08 9.15 18.18
C GLU A 13 -1.20 8.11 18.22
N ARG A 14 -1.65 7.92 19.47
CA ARG A 14 -2.81 7.16 19.92
C ARG A 14 -4.10 7.86 19.48
N SER A 15 -5.09 7.06 19.12
CA SER A 15 -6.48 7.41 18.81
C SER A 15 -7.12 8.42 19.78
N VAL A 16 -7.59 9.58 19.27
CA VAL A 16 -8.73 10.36 19.80
C VAL A 16 -9.43 11.15 18.65
N TYR A 17 -10.76 11.25 18.76
CA TYR A 17 -11.83 11.58 17.82
C TYR A 17 -12.01 13.07 17.35
N TYR A 18 -12.33 13.23 16.04
CA TYR A 18 -13.13 14.19 15.22
C TYR A 18 -13.82 15.47 15.77
N PRO A 19 -14.06 16.55 14.95
CA PRO A 19 -14.91 16.51 13.72
C PRO A 19 -14.46 17.34 12.48
N ARG A 20 -14.94 16.91 11.29
CA ARG A 20 -14.84 17.57 9.96
C ARG A 20 -16.09 18.40 9.65
N ASP A 21 -15.89 19.56 9.02
CA ASP A 21 -16.90 20.32 8.30
C ASP A 21 -16.91 19.96 6.80
N GLU A 22 -18.11 19.98 6.22
CA GLU A 22 -18.47 19.52 4.88
C GLU A 22 -18.47 20.67 3.86
N VAL A 23 -17.80 20.54 2.71
CA VAL A 23 -17.96 21.47 1.57
C VAL A 23 -18.01 20.70 0.24
N THR A 24 -19.15 20.84 -0.44
CA THR A 24 -19.49 20.28 -1.75
C THR A 24 -18.98 21.16 -2.89
N MET A 25 -18.40 20.59 -3.96
CA MET A 25 -18.40 21.25 -5.29
C MET A 25 -18.48 20.27 -6.48
N LYS A 26 -19.12 20.80 -7.53
CA LYS A 26 -19.80 20.15 -8.65
C LYS A 26 -18.89 19.68 -9.79
N THR A 27 -19.33 18.61 -10.46
CA THR A 27 -18.82 18.01 -11.70
C THR A 27 -19.21 18.77 -12.98
N ASN A 28 -18.34 18.71 -14.00
CA ASN A 28 -18.59 18.78 -15.46
C ASN A 28 -17.25 18.38 -16.14
N SER A 29 -17.08 17.75 -17.30
CA SER A 29 -17.94 17.11 -18.31
C SER A 29 -17.00 16.43 -19.34
N SER A 30 -17.31 15.19 -19.73
CA SER A 30 -17.08 14.49 -21.03
C SER A 30 -16.00 14.95 -22.03
N LEU A 31 -15.24 13.99 -22.59
CA LEU A 31 -15.03 13.79 -24.05
C LEU A 31 -14.30 12.45 -24.36
N ALA A 32 -14.44 12.00 -25.60
CA ALA A 32 -14.50 10.60 -26.07
C ALA A 32 -13.16 9.90 -26.38
N THR A 33 -13.23 8.56 -26.41
CA THR A 33 -12.21 7.56 -26.84
C THR A 33 -12.19 7.31 -28.36
N PRO A 34 -11.07 6.81 -28.89
CA PRO A 34 -11.10 5.72 -29.90
C PRO A 34 -10.06 4.58 -29.63
N PRO A 35 -10.10 3.45 -30.38
CA PRO A 35 -9.91 2.12 -29.79
C PRO A 35 -8.59 1.36 -30.11
N THR A 36 -8.25 0.47 -29.17
CA THR A 36 -7.53 -0.84 -29.21
C THR A 36 -6.34 -1.09 -30.13
N LEU A 37 -5.21 -1.51 -29.53
CA LEU A 37 -4.54 -2.79 -29.83
C LEU A 37 -3.91 -3.37 -28.54
N SER A 38 -4.14 -4.66 -28.32
CA SER A 38 -3.81 -5.44 -27.12
C SER A 38 -2.37 -5.95 -27.10
N SER A 39 -1.71 -5.85 -25.94
CA SER A 39 -0.62 -6.75 -25.53
C SER A 39 -0.52 -6.82 -24.00
N SER A 40 -1.11 -7.90 -23.46
CA SER A 40 -0.56 -8.79 -22.41
C SER A 40 0.13 -8.19 -21.17
N LEU A 41 -0.45 -8.52 -20.00
CA LEU A 41 0.08 -8.40 -18.63
C LEU A 41 0.25 -6.96 -18.11
N SER A 42 -0.81 -6.16 -18.13
CA SER A 42 -0.91 -5.06 -17.17
C SER A 42 -1.19 -5.67 -15.81
N GLY A 43 -0.19 -5.67 -14.92
CA GLY A 43 -0.39 -5.95 -13.50
C GLY A 43 -1.54 -5.08 -13.00
N ALA A 44 -2.70 -5.69 -12.77
CA ALA A 44 -3.83 -4.98 -12.21
C ALA A 44 -3.37 -4.45 -10.85
N LEU A 45 -3.52 -3.14 -10.63
CA LEU A 45 -3.31 -2.53 -9.32
C LEU A 45 -4.15 -3.32 -8.32
N SER A 46 -3.51 -3.80 -7.25
CA SER A 46 -4.15 -4.52 -6.16
C SER A 46 -4.85 -3.52 -5.24
N PHE A 47 -5.72 -2.72 -5.85
CA PHE A 47 -6.55 -1.74 -5.19
C PHE A 47 -7.70 -2.48 -4.52
N VAL A 48 -7.67 -2.50 -3.19
CA VAL A 48 -8.73 -3.10 -2.39
C VAL A 48 -9.62 -1.94 -1.94
N ARG A 49 -10.85 -1.94 -2.48
CA ARG A 49 -11.93 -1.07 -2.02
C ARG A 49 -12.75 -1.83 -1.00
N ILE A 50 -12.97 -1.26 0.17
CA ILE A 50 -13.74 -1.90 1.25
C ILE A 50 -14.83 -0.94 1.69
N GLY A 51 -16.06 -1.24 1.30
CA GLY A 51 -17.25 -0.41 1.53
C GLY A 51 -18.37 -0.72 0.55
N ASP A 52 -19.59 -0.23 0.80
CA ASP A 52 -20.84 -0.59 0.11
C ASP A 52 -20.96 -0.06 -1.34
N GLY A 53 -19.83 0.32 -1.96
CA GLY A 53 -19.78 0.64 -3.38
C GLY A 53 -20.33 2.01 -3.76
N SER A 54 -20.79 2.82 -2.80
CA SER A 54 -21.50 4.09 -3.03
C SER A 54 -20.65 5.36 -2.98
N TYR A 55 -19.31 5.27 -2.89
CA TYR A 55 -18.42 6.42 -2.67
C TYR A 55 -18.87 7.23 -1.45
N SER A 56 -19.33 6.50 -0.44
CA SER A 56 -19.91 7.08 0.76
C SER A 56 -18.81 7.35 1.78
N PRO A 57 -19.02 8.33 2.67
CA PRO A 57 -18.15 8.49 3.83
C PRO A 57 -18.05 7.16 4.59
N GLY A 58 -16.86 6.55 4.62
CA GLY A 58 -16.61 5.24 5.25
C GLY A 58 -16.05 4.15 4.32
N ASP A 59 -15.96 4.37 3.00
CA ASP A 59 -15.22 3.47 2.10
C ASP A 59 -13.71 3.58 2.39
N LEU A 60 -13.03 2.44 2.65
CA LEU A 60 -11.57 2.38 2.80
C LEU A 60 -10.89 2.17 1.44
N TYR A 61 -9.85 2.97 1.19
CA TYR A 61 -9.03 2.91 -0.02
C TYR A 61 -7.60 2.51 0.33
N VAL A 62 -7.27 1.24 0.08
CA VAL A 62 -5.95 0.68 0.37
C VAL A 62 -5.39 -0.04 -0.85
N GLU A 63 -4.09 0.14 -1.11
CA GLU A 63 -3.36 -0.67 -2.08
C GLU A 63 -2.32 -1.53 -1.35
N CYS A 64 -2.55 -2.84 -1.34
CA CYS A 64 -1.66 -3.79 -0.67
C CYS A 64 -0.48 -4.12 -1.58
N ILE A 65 0.73 -3.85 -1.08
CA ILE A 65 1.98 -4.28 -1.71
C ILE A 65 2.40 -5.62 -1.12
N LEU A 66 2.42 -5.73 0.21
CA LEU A 66 2.73 -6.94 0.95
C LEU A 66 1.74 -7.11 2.12
N PRO A 67 0.97 -8.22 2.19
CA PRO A 67 0.82 -9.26 1.17
C PRO A 67 0.30 -8.73 -0.17
N LYS A 68 0.60 -9.44 -1.26
CA LYS A 68 -0.02 -9.14 -2.55
C LYS A 68 -1.44 -9.67 -2.56
N VAL A 69 -2.39 -8.81 -2.90
CA VAL A 69 -3.82 -9.15 -2.93
C VAL A 69 -4.33 -9.17 -4.36
N LEU A 70 -5.06 -10.22 -4.73
CA LEU A 70 -5.67 -10.39 -6.06
C LEU A 70 -7.20 -10.35 -5.94
N SER A 71 -7.84 -9.53 -6.76
CA SER A 71 -9.32 -9.52 -6.89
C SER A 71 -9.75 -10.50 -7.97
N ARG A 72 -10.57 -11.49 -7.61
CA ARG A 72 -11.19 -12.41 -8.57
C ARG A 72 -12.60 -11.94 -8.93
N GLU A 73 -12.80 -11.59 -10.19
CA GLU A 73 -14.12 -11.27 -10.72
C GLU A 73 -14.86 -12.58 -11.09
N LEU A 74 -15.91 -12.92 -10.34
CA LEU A 74 -16.75 -14.09 -10.63
C LEU A 74 -17.58 -13.85 -11.89
N LYS A 75 -17.10 -14.33 -13.03
CA LYS A 75 -17.85 -14.35 -14.30
C LYS A 75 -19.01 -15.35 -14.17
N ARG A 76 -20.26 -14.88 -14.20
CA ARG A 76 -21.43 -15.78 -14.30
C ARG A 76 -21.42 -16.51 -15.64
N GLU A 77 -21.60 -17.84 -15.62
CA GLU A 77 -21.91 -18.57 -16.85
C GLU A 77 -23.28 -18.13 -17.40
N PRO A 78 -23.43 -17.97 -18.73
CA PRO A 78 -24.71 -17.63 -19.33
C PRO A 78 -25.67 -18.82 -19.23
N VAL A 79 -26.71 -18.66 -18.40
CA VAL A 79 -27.86 -19.57 -18.39
C VAL A 79 -28.51 -19.52 -19.77
N GLN A 80 -28.41 -20.62 -20.53
CA GLN A 80 -29.15 -20.79 -21.78
C GLN A 80 -30.65 -20.87 -21.50
N SER A 81 -31.35 -19.75 -21.65
CA SER A 81 -32.81 -19.73 -21.65
C SER A 81 -33.33 -20.27 -22.99
N LYS A 82 -33.73 -21.54 -23.05
CA LYS A 82 -34.66 -22.02 -24.08
C LYS A 82 -36.06 -21.47 -23.75
N GLY A 83 -36.53 -20.50 -24.50
CA GLY A 83 -37.89 -19.97 -24.41
C GLY A 83 -38.67 -20.18 -25.70
N SER A 84 -39.74 -20.97 -25.64
CA SER A 84 -40.92 -20.81 -26.50
C SER A 84 -42.00 -20.01 -25.73
N PRO A 85 -42.91 -19.28 -26.40
CA PRO A 85 -43.77 -18.30 -25.74
C PRO A 85 -45.16 -18.85 -25.41
N THR A 86 -45.70 -18.53 -24.23
CA THR A 86 -47.16 -18.41 -24.05
C THR A 86 -47.53 -17.53 -22.84
N GLN A 87 -48.65 -16.83 -23.00
CA GLN A 87 -49.07 -15.60 -22.33
C GLN A 87 -49.78 -15.74 -20.95
N LYS A 88 -49.75 -14.62 -20.20
CA LYS A 88 -50.85 -13.89 -19.49
C LYS A 88 -50.95 -13.91 -17.94
N LYS A 89 -50.67 -12.70 -17.40
CA LYS A 89 -51.43 -11.82 -16.47
C LYS A 89 -51.49 -12.04 -14.94
N SER A 90 -51.11 -10.93 -14.27
CA SER A 90 -51.64 -10.24 -13.07
C SER A 90 -51.36 -10.77 -11.66
N SER A 91 -50.61 -9.99 -10.88
CA SER A 91 -51.05 -9.38 -9.60
C SER A 91 -49.95 -8.47 -9.02
N LEU A 92 -50.38 -7.46 -8.26
CA LEU A 92 -49.57 -6.47 -7.54
C LEU A 92 -48.60 -7.15 -6.57
N GLY A 93 -47.33 -6.74 -6.61
CA GLY A 93 -46.30 -7.08 -5.64
C GLY A 93 -45.19 -6.04 -5.70
N SER A 94 -44.79 -5.55 -4.54
CA SER A 94 -43.76 -4.54 -4.28
C SER A 94 -42.46 -4.72 -5.08
N ASN A 95 -42.08 -3.67 -5.83
CA ASN A 95 -40.78 -3.56 -6.47
C ASN A 95 -39.70 -3.25 -5.41
N THR A 96 -39.23 -4.27 -4.69
CA THR A 96 -37.91 -4.26 -4.06
C THR A 96 -36.99 -5.11 -4.91
N SER A 97 -36.29 -4.49 -5.86
CA SER A 97 -35.27 -5.17 -6.66
C SER A 97 -34.23 -4.19 -7.21
N SER A 98 -33.15 -4.00 -6.46
CA SER A 98 -31.81 -3.58 -6.91
C SER A 98 -30.96 -3.38 -5.66
N ASN A 99 -29.81 -3.98 -5.42
CA ASN A 99 -28.85 -4.65 -6.28
C ASN A 99 -28.23 -5.81 -5.50
N ALA A 100 -28.13 -6.98 -6.13
CA ALA A 100 -27.39 -8.09 -5.57
C ALA A 100 -25.88 -7.78 -5.62
N ASN A 101 -25.25 -7.84 -4.47
CA ASN A 101 -23.82 -7.69 -4.19
C ASN A 101 -22.90 -8.26 -5.29
N LEU A 102 -22.04 -7.41 -5.82
CA LEU A 102 -20.77 -7.81 -6.44
C LEU A 102 -19.81 -8.23 -5.31
N LEU A 103 -19.86 -9.49 -4.90
CA LEU A 103 -18.81 -10.05 -4.04
C LEU A 103 -17.61 -10.38 -4.95
N SER A 104 -16.69 -9.41 -5.12
CA SER A 104 -15.34 -9.72 -5.59
C SER A 104 -14.64 -10.52 -4.50
N GLU A 105 -14.26 -11.76 -4.78
CA GLU A 105 -13.50 -12.56 -3.82
C GLU A 105 -12.05 -12.09 -3.83
N THR A 106 -11.59 -11.59 -2.69
CA THR A 106 -10.24 -11.09 -2.49
C THR A 106 -9.35 -12.24 -2.02
N VAL A 107 -8.32 -12.56 -2.79
CA VAL A 107 -7.35 -13.64 -2.48
C VAL A 107 -6.02 -13.02 -2.06
N VAL A 108 -5.53 -13.39 -0.88
CA VAL A 108 -4.22 -12.97 -0.38
C VAL A 108 -3.19 -14.00 -0.85
N LEU A 109 -2.17 -13.56 -1.59
CA LEU A 109 -1.08 -14.43 -2.02
C LEU A 109 -0.13 -14.73 -0.86
N PRO A 110 0.32 -16.00 -0.71
CA PRO A 110 1.39 -16.34 0.22
C PRO A 110 2.66 -15.54 -0.07
N PHE A 111 3.45 -15.22 0.96
CA PHE A 111 4.69 -14.45 0.78
C PHE A 111 5.70 -15.18 -0.13
N ALA A 112 5.76 -16.50 -0.07
CA ALA A 112 6.62 -17.30 -0.94
C ALA A 112 6.27 -17.18 -2.45
N GLU A 113 5.05 -16.77 -2.78
CA GLU A 113 4.59 -16.55 -4.15
C GLU A 113 4.67 -15.08 -4.59
N HIS A 114 5.12 -14.19 -3.70
CA HIS A 114 5.23 -12.77 -4.02
C HIS A 114 6.39 -12.53 -5.03
N PRO A 115 6.14 -11.91 -6.21
CA PRO A 115 7.16 -11.74 -7.24
C PRO A 115 8.43 -11.04 -6.78
N ALA A 116 8.31 -9.95 -6.01
CA ALA A 116 9.48 -9.23 -5.48
C ALA A 116 10.31 -10.06 -4.50
N ILE A 117 9.69 -10.99 -3.76
CA ILE A 117 10.39 -11.86 -2.80
C ILE A 117 11.13 -12.96 -3.55
N GLN A 118 10.46 -13.60 -4.52
CA GLN A 118 11.07 -14.62 -5.37
C GLN A 118 12.25 -14.06 -6.17
N GLN A 119 12.12 -12.83 -6.67
CA GLN A 119 13.19 -12.15 -7.37
C GLN A 119 14.40 -11.90 -6.44
N ALA A 120 14.19 -11.32 -5.26
CA ALA A 120 15.27 -11.05 -4.32
C ALA A 120 15.95 -12.35 -3.81
N GLN A 121 15.17 -13.42 -3.62
CA GLN A 121 15.67 -14.77 -3.30
C GLN A 121 16.59 -15.30 -4.39
N GLU A 122 16.17 -15.19 -5.65
CA GLU A 122 16.97 -15.62 -6.79
C GLU A 122 18.26 -14.81 -6.91
N GLU A 123 18.19 -13.49 -6.73
CA GLU A 123 19.34 -12.59 -6.77
C GLU A 123 20.37 -12.94 -5.69
N CYS A 124 19.93 -13.15 -4.43
CA CYS A 124 20.81 -13.57 -3.34
C CYS A 124 21.47 -14.93 -3.63
N ARG A 125 20.70 -15.87 -4.19
CA ARG A 125 21.19 -17.20 -4.57
C ARG A 125 22.26 -17.15 -5.66
N ILE A 126 22.07 -16.30 -6.67
CA ILE A 126 23.02 -16.16 -7.79
C ILE A 126 24.30 -15.46 -7.33
N LEU A 127 24.19 -14.40 -6.53
CA LEU A 127 25.33 -13.57 -6.14
C LEU A 127 26.26 -14.26 -5.13
N MET A 128 25.75 -15.21 -4.31
CA MET A 128 26.54 -15.97 -3.32
C MET A 128 27.42 -15.10 -2.41
N ASN A 129 26.98 -13.88 -2.11
CA ASN A 129 27.72 -12.90 -1.32
C ASN A 129 27.39 -12.93 0.19
N GLY A 130 26.64 -13.93 0.63
CA GLY A 130 26.22 -14.10 2.03
C GLY A 130 24.94 -13.34 2.41
N ASN A 131 24.33 -12.63 1.45
CA ASN A 131 22.99 -12.05 1.60
C ASN A 131 21.93 -13.15 1.55
N ASP A 132 20.83 -12.95 2.26
CA ASP A 132 19.71 -13.89 2.30
C ASP A 132 18.38 -13.15 2.42
N VAL A 133 17.39 -13.62 1.66
CA VAL A 133 16.00 -13.17 1.77
C VAL A 133 15.14 -14.41 1.95
N CYS A 134 14.45 -14.53 3.08
CA CYS A 134 13.66 -15.72 3.37
C CYS A 134 12.31 -15.36 3.98
N VAL A 135 11.33 -16.23 3.76
CA VAL A 135 10.03 -16.18 4.43
C VAL A 135 10.11 -17.10 5.64
N LEU A 136 9.75 -16.59 6.82
CA LEU A 136 9.78 -17.34 8.07
C LEU A 136 8.63 -16.90 8.97
N GLU A 137 8.29 -17.74 9.95
CA GLU A 137 7.33 -17.38 11.00
C GLU A 137 8.04 -16.59 12.11
N ASP A 138 7.57 -15.37 12.40
CA ASP A 138 8.15 -14.54 13.47
C ASP A 138 7.58 -14.92 14.84
N GLU A 139 8.45 -15.06 15.83
CA GLU A 139 8.10 -15.50 17.17
C GLU A 139 7.16 -14.54 17.93
N THR A 140 7.16 -13.25 17.59
CA THR A 140 6.38 -12.22 18.29
C THR A 140 4.99 -12.10 17.71
N VAL A 141 4.88 -12.03 16.38
CA VAL A 141 3.58 -11.86 15.70
C VAL A 141 2.90 -13.18 15.35
N LYS A 142 3.65 -14.30 15.34
CA LYS A 142 3.15 -15.64 14.95
C LYS A 142 2.51 -15.65 13.55
N GLU A 143 3.10 -14.86 12.66
CA GLU A 143 2.70 -14.74 11.25
C GLU A 143 3.94 -14.94 10.38
N GLU A 144 3.71 -15.27 9.11
CA GLU A 144 4.77 -15.25 8.10
C GLU A 144 5.26 -13.83 7.87
N VAL A 145 6.58 -13.65 7.87
CA VAL A 145 7.25 -12.39 7.61
C VAL A 145 8.38 -12.60 6.60
N VAL A 146 8.75 -11.52 5.94
CA VAL A 146 9.89 -11.52 5.03
C VAL A 146 11.10 -11.00 5.78
N GLN A 147 12.10 -11.84 5.94
CA GLN A 147 13.38 -11.46 6.53
C GLN A 147 14.37 -11.13 5.41
N ILE A 148 15.01 -9.98 5.51
CA ILE A 148 16.11 -9.54 4.66
C ILE A 148 17.35 -9.48 5.54
N LEU A 149 18.42 -10.17 5.12
CA LEU A 149 19.73 -10.17 5.77
C LEU A 149 20.81 -9.87 4.74
N GLY A 150 21.74 -8.98 5.10
CA GLY A 150 22.84 -8.57 4.24
C GLY A 150 22.76 -7.10 3.83
N ASN A 151 23.92 -6.55 3.48
CA ASN A 151 24.05 -5.11 3.19
C ASN A 151 23.61 -4.76 1.76
N ASP A 152 23.69 -5.71 0.84
CA ASP A 152 23.29 -5.52 -0.56
C ASP A 152 21.98 -6.28 -0.88
N ALA A 153 21.28 -6.76 0.14
CA ALA A 153 19.98 -7.41 -0.01
C ALA A 153 18.87 -6.35 0.02
N GLU A 154 18.02 -6.32 -1.01
CA GLU A 154 16.87 -5.43 -1.06
C GLU A 154 15.65 -6.09 -1.70
N LEU A 155 14.47 -5.73 -1.21
CA LEU A 155 13.20 -5.96 -1.89
C LEU A 155 12.86 -4.71 -2.69
N VAL A 156 12.60 -4.88 -3.98
CA VAL A 156 12.22 -3.78 -4.89
C VAL A 156 10.77 -3.97 -5.31
N PHE A 157 9.94 -2.97 -4.98
CA PHE A 157 8.53 -2.92 -5.33
C PHE A 157 8.29 -1.77 -6.31
N PRO A 158 8.18 -2.06 -7.62
CA PRO A 158 7.70 -1.06 -8.57
C PRO A 158 6.22 -0.78 -8.27
N VAL A 159 5.88 0.48 -8.03
CA VAL A 159 4.53 0.89 -7.64
C VAL A 159 4.06 2.06 -8.50
N ARG A 160 2.74 2.23 -8.60
CA ARG A 160 2.15 3.42 -9.19
C ARG A 160 0.92 3.81 -8.40
N ASN A 161 1.15 4.53 -7.31
CA ASN A 161 0.11 4.84 -6.34
C ASN A 161 0.10 6.34 -6.01
N ILE A 162 -1.10 6.92 -5.92
CA ILE A 162 -1.33 8.36 -5.69
C ILE A 162 -1.76 8.68 -4.25
N PHE A 163 -1.80 7.67 -3.37
CA PHE A 163 -2.24 7.85 -2.01
C PHE A 163 -1.18 8.54 -1.15
N ARG A 164 -1.69 9.25 -0.14
CA ARG A 164 -0.90 10.14 0.71
C ARG A 164 -0.04 9.39 1.71
N TYR A 165 -0.53 8.27 2.24
CA TYR A 165 0.13 7.57 3.32
C TYR A 165 0.74 6.25 2.86
N LEU A 166 2.02 6.06 3.17
CA LEU A 166 2.69 4.77 3.05
C LEU A 166 2.84 4.16 4.44
N VAL A 167 2.27 2.98 4.63
CA VAL A 167 2.31 2.24 5.88
C VAL A 167 3.21 1.03 5.75
N MET A 168 4.07 0.82 6.74
CA MET A 168 4.89 -0.38 6.86
C MET A 168 5.01 -0.87 8.29
N PHE A 169 5.09 -2.19 8.42
CA PHE A 169 5.34 -2.88 9.66
C PHE A 169 6.70 -3.56 9.59
N ILE A 170 7.65 -3.00 10.33
CA ILE A 170 9.06 -3.38 10.22
C ILE A 170 9.66 -3.68 11.59
N LYS A 171 10.46 -4.75 11.68
CA LYS A 171 11.25 -5.10 12.85
C LYS A 171 12.72 -4.88 12.51
N ASN A 172 13.39 -4.07 13.32
CA ASN A 172 14.84 -3.93 13.26
C ASN A 172 15.50 -5.17 13.85
N MET A 173 16.53 -5.68 13.18
CA MET A 173 17.34 -6.81 13.66
C MET A 173 18.63 -6.32 14.35
N ASP A 174 18.58 -5.13 14.98
CA ASP A 174 19.71 -4.44 15.62
C ASP A 174 20.95 -4.26 14.71
N LEU A 175 20.69 -4.16 13.41
CA LEU A 175 21.68 -4.02 12.35
C LEU A 175 21.27 -2.85 11.44
N PHE A 176 22.09 -2.55 10.43
CA PHE A 176 21.80 -1.47 9.49
C PHE A 176 20.53 -1.75 8.70
N LEU A 177 19.62 -0.77 8.68
CA LEU A 177 18.34 -0.81 8.01
C LEU A 177 18.15 0.48 7.22
N GLU A 178 17.77 0.34 5.95
CA GLU A 178 17.55 1.46 5.05
C GLU A 178 16.42 1.14 4.08
N PHE A 179 15.50 2.07 3.89
CA PHE A 179 14.51 1.96 2.82
C PHE A 179 14.38 3.26 2.03
N HIS A 180 14.06 3.10 0.75
CA HIS A 180 13.93 4.17 -0.21
C HIS A 180 12.51 4.26 -0.73
N ILE A 181 12.02 5.48 -0.88
CA ILE A 181 10.74 5.78 -1.49
C ILE A 181 11.00 6.79 -2.59
N GLU A 182 10.66 6.42 -3.82
CA GLU A 182 10.70 7.34 -4.96
C GLU A 182 9.29 7.88 -5.22
N VAL A 183 9.21 9.21 -5.33
CA VAL A 183 7.97 9.93 -5.66
C VAL A 183 8.18 10.88 -6.82
N LEU A 184 7.14 11.08 -7.62
CA LEU A 184 7.03 12.16 -8.59
C LEU A 184 6.27 13.33 -7.94
N ASP A 185 6.81 14.53 -8.09
CA ASP A 185 6.19 15.76 -7.59
C ASP A 185 5.45 16.57 -8.69
N ASP A 186 4.74 17.61 -8.28
CA ASP A 186 4.01 18.51 -9.19
C ASP A 186 4.91 19.44 -10.01
N ALA A 187 6.21 19.49 -9.70
CA ALA A 187 7.24 20.10 -10.54
C ALA A 187 7.80 19.12 -11.59
N GLN A 188 7.19 17.93 -11.75
CA GLN A 188 7.60 16.87 -12.66
C GLN A 188 9.04 16.39 -12.39
N LYS A 189 9.44 16.36 -11.11
CA LYS A 189 10.74 15.86 -10.66
C LYS A 189 10.58 14.63 -9.80
N TYR A 190 11.46 13.66 -10.04
CA TYR A 190 11.63 12.52 -9.15
C TYR A 190 12.36 12.96 -7.88
N ARG A 191 11.81 12.58 -6.74
CA ARG A 191 12.35 12.81 -5.41
C ARG A 191 12.53 11.48 -4.70
N GLN A 192 13.61 11.36 -3.94
CA GLN A 192 13.94 10.15 -3.20
C GLN A 192 13.96 10.46 -1.71
N PHE A 193 13.15 9.75 -0.94
CA PHE A 193 13.28 9.68 0.51
C PHE A 193 14.09 8.45 0.88
N THR A 194 15.13 8.63 1.70
CA THR A 194 15.90 7.54 2.30
C THR A 194 15.67 7.59 3.80
N VAL A 195 15.10 6.53 4.37
CA VAL A 195 14.86 6.43 5.80
C VAL A 195 15.82 5.39 6.37
N THR A 196 16.63 5.77 7.36
CA THR A 196 17.74 4.92 7.84
C THR A 196 17.98 5.07 9.34
N ASN A 197 18.43 3.99 9.99
CA ASN A 197 18.85 4.01 11.39
C ASN A 197 20.32 4.45 11.60
N THR A 198 21.04 4.78 10.52
CA THR A 198 22.46 5.21 10.56
C THR A 198 22.65 6.72 10.72
N ARG A 199 21.55 7.47 10.79
CA ARG A 199 21.54 8.93 10.84
C ARG A 199 20.65 9.38 11.99
N SER A 200 21.08 10.44 12.68
CA SER A 200 20.34 11.07 13.76
C SER A 200 19.61 12.35 13.33
N LEU A 201 19.97 12.91 12.17
CA LEU A 201 19.44 14.18 11.68
C LEU A 201 18.90 14.02 10.26
N ALA A 202 17.78 14.68 9.99
CA ALA A 202 17.25 14.82 8.65
C ALA A 202 18.20 15.66 7.78
N ARG A 203 18.31 15.33 6.50
CA ARG A 203 19.12 16.08 5.53
C ARG A 203 18.42 16.14 4.20
N VAL A 204 18.28 17.34 3.63
CA VAL A 204 17.74 17.53 2.28
C VAL A 204 18.87 17.99 1.37
N GLU A 205 19.05 17.31 0.25
CA GLU A 205 20.07 17.61 -0.75
C GLU A 205 19.52 17.40 -2.17
N GLY A 206 19.24 18.50 -2.87
CA GLY A 206 18.71 18.48 -4.24
C GLY A 206 17.35 17.80 -4.32
N SER A 207 17.30 16.61 -4.93
CA SER A 207 16.10 15.76 -5.03
C SER A 207 16.08 14.61 -4.02
N LYS A 208 16.98 14.60 -3.04
CA LYS A 208 17.08 13.55 -2.03
C LYS A 208 16.79 14.11 -0.65
N CYS A 209 16.04 13.38 0.14
CA CYS A 209 15.79 13.66 1.55
C CYS A 209 16.13 12.42 2.37
N GLN A 210 17.06 12.56 3.30
CA GLN A 210 17.40 11.52 4.27
C GLN A 210 16.67 11.82 5.56
N LEU A 211 15.99 10.82 6.12
CA LEU A 211 15.23 10.90 7.35
C LEU A 211 15.80 9.90 8.37
N PRO A 212 15.98 10.30 9.63
CA PRO A 212 16.44 9.41 10.67
C PRO A 212 15.30 8.46 11.09
N LEU A 213 15.64 7.19 11.30
CA LEU A 213 14.75 6.18 11.87
C LEU A 213 15.24 5.77 13.25
N VAL A 214 14.53 6.19 14.27
CA VAL A 214 14.89 5.89 15.66
C VAL A 214 14.06 4.71 16.13
N PHE A 215 14.69 3.55 16.26
CA PHE A 215 14.11 2.45 17.03
C PHE A 215 14.29 2.74 18.52
N GLY A 216 13.26 2.48 19.32
CA GLY A 216 13.37 2.58 20.78
C GLY A 216 14.35 1.53 21.33
N SER A 217 14.73 1.64 22.59
CA SER A 217 15.68 0.73 23.27
C SER A 217 15.22 -0.73 23.39
N GLN A 218 14.00 -1.05 22.98
CA GLN A 218 13.45 -2.41 23.04
C GLN A 218 13.33 -2.98 21.62
N PRO A 219 13.88 -4.19 21.38
CA PRO A 219 13.69 -4.88 20.12
C PRO A 219 12.20 -5.14 19.92
N GLY A 220 11.71 -4.88 18.71
CA GLY A 220 10.30 -5.10 18.43
C GLY A 220 9.85 -4.52 17.10
N TRP A 221 8.62 -4.87 16.76
CA TRP A 221 7.92 -4.35 15.60
C TRP A 221 7.65 -2.86 15.74
N ARG A 222 7.72 -2.15 14.61
CA ARG A 222 7.35 -0.74 14.49
C ARG A 222 6.32 -0.58 13.38
N TYR A 223 5.28 0.18 13.72
CA TYR A 223 4.35 0.74 12.77
C TYR A 223 4.90 2.09 12.30
N LEU A 224 5.12 2.21 10.99
CA LEU A 224 5.51 3.48 10.36
C LEU A 224 4.40 3.88 9.41
N CYS A 225 3.81 5.06 9.63
CA CYS A 225 2.85 5.68 8.71
C CYS A 225 3.44 7.00 8.23
N MET A 226 3.92 7.01 6.99
CA MET A 226 4.59 8.16 6.40
C MET A 226 3.61 8.96 5.56
N ASP A 227 3.46 10.23 5.89
CA ASP A 227 2.69 11.20 5.10
C ASP A 227 3.55 11.72 3.94
N LEU A 228 3.45 11.10 2.77
CA LEU A 228 4.28 11.44 1.61
C LEU A 228 3.99 12.85 1.07
N GLN A 229 2.75 13.33 1.24
CA GLN A 229 2.39 14.69 0.86
C GLN A 229 3.09 15.71 1.75
N ASP A 230 3.04 15.52 3.06
CA ASP A 230 3.69 16.42 4.02
C ASP A 230 5.21 16.33 3.93
N LEU A 231 5.78 15.12 3.78
CA LEU A 231 7.21 14.93 3.59
C LEU A 231 7.71 15.65 2.33
N THR A 232 7.00 15.53 1.21
CA THR A 232 7.35 16.24 -0.05
C THR A 232 7.26 17.74 0.12
N THR A 233 6.21 18.22 0.79
CA THR A 233 6.01 19.65 1.04
C THR A 233 7.11 20.23 1.95
N GLN A 234 7.45 19.53 3.03
CA GLN A 234 8.47 19.97 3.99
C GLN A 234 9.89 19.89 3.43
N ALA A 235 10.23 18.82 2.71
CA ALA A 235 11.57 18.64 2.16
C ALA A 235 11.82 19.50 0.92
N PHE A 236 10.86 19.58 -0.01
CA PHE A 236 11.09 20.15 -1.34
C PHE A 236 10.21 21.35 -1.69
N GLY A 237 9.19 21.66 -0.87
CA GLY A 237 8.23 22.73 -1.16
C GLY A 237 7.30 22.43 -2.34
N THR A 238 7.20 21.15 -2.75
CA THR A 238 6.35 20.66 -3.84
C THR A 238 5.32 19.69 -3.31
N ARG A 239 4.35 19.28 -4.14
CA ARG A 239 3.30 18.33 -3.75
C ARG A 239 3.56 16.94 -4.30
N HIS A 240 3.18 15.93 -3.53
CA HIS A 240 3.22 14.53 -3.97
C HIS A 240 2.18 14.34 -5.07
N VAL A 241 2.57 13.66 -6.16
CA VAL A 241 1.68 13.31 -7.26
C VAL A 241 1.49 11.80 -7.33
N THR A 242 2.59 11.05 -7.31
CA THR A 242 2.54 9.59 -7.30
C THR A 242 3.83 9.02 -6.72
N SER A 243 3.75 7.89 -6.06
CA SER A 243 4.87 7.03 -5.70
C SER A 243 5.19 6.10 -6.86
N THR A 244 6.47 5.88 -7.14
CA THR A 244 6.96 5.13 -8.32
C THR A 244 7.73 3.87 -7.96
N GLU A 245 8.41 3.88 -6.82
CA GLU A 245 9.19 2.73 -6.36
C GLU A 245 9.36 2.75 -4.84
N ILE A 246 9.32 1.57 -4.24
CA ILE A 246 9.72 1.36 -2.85
C ILE A 246 10.83 0.31 -2.83
N ARG A 247 11.95 0.62 -2.19
CA ARG A 247 13.03 -0.34 -1.93
C ARG A 247 13.20 -0.51 -0.44
N ILE A 248 13.26 -1.75 0.04
CA ILE A 248 13.49 -2.06 1.44
C ILE A 248 14.74 -2.91 1.52
N GLY A 249 15.79 -2.37 2.12
CA GLY A 249 17.08 -3.00 2.22
C GLY A 249 17.62 -3.07 3.64
N GLY A 250 18.73 -3.79 3.76
CA GLY A 250 19.37 -4.03 5.05
C GLY A 250 18.65 -5.06 5.90
N ASN A 251 19.06 -5.14 7.16
CA ASN A 251 18.78 -6.26 8.05
C ASN A 251 17.48 -6.01 8.82
N CYS A 252 16.37 -6.49 8.28
CA CYS A 252 15.05 -6.25 8.85
C CYS A 252 14.10 -7.43 8.61
N ARG A 253 13.00 -7.45 9.37
CA ARG A 253 11.81 -8.24 9.03
C ARG A 253 10.67 -7.31 8.64
N LEU A 254 9.99 -7.64 7.55
CA LEU A 254 8.87 -6.90 7.00
C LEU A 254 7.62 -7.77 7.08
N LEU A 255 6.58 -7.25 7.74
CA LEU A 255 5.29 -7.93 7.90
C LEU A 255 4.27 -7.42 6.90
N ARG A 256 4.15 -6.10 6.75
CA ARG A 256 3.13 -5.47 5.88
C ARG A 256 3.70 -4.22 5.24
N LEU A 257 3.24 -3.96 4.01
CA LEU A 257 3.55 -2.76 3.23
C LEU A 257 2.33 -2.41 2.37
N PHE A 258 1.75 -1.23 2.57
CA PHE A 258 0.57 -0.79 1.81
C PHE A 258 0.44 0.72 1.77
N PHE A 259 -0.31 1.20 0.79
CA PHE A 259 -0.71 2.60 0.68
C PHE A 259 -2.14 2.79 1.17
N GLN A 260 -2.41 3.92 1.83
CA GLN A 260 -3.76 4.33 2.23
C GLN A 260 -3.97 5.82 1.93
N ASP A 261 -5.17 6.21 1.50
CA ASP A 261 -5.50 7.60 1.17
C ASP A 261 -5.69 8.48 2.42
N GLU A 262 -6.28 7.93 3.47
CA GLU A 262 -6.48 8.56 4.78
C GLU A 262 -5.78 7.78 5.90
N ARG A 263 -5.62 8.40 7.07
CA ARG A 263 -5.12 7.70 8.27
C ARG A 263 -6.25 6.85 8.87
N TYR A 264 -6.30 5.58 8.49
CA TYR A 264 -7.24 4.62 9.08
C TYR A 264 -6.78 4.12 10.45
N ALA A 265 -7.72 3.83 11.34
CA ALA A 265 -7.41 3.15 12.59
C ALA A 265 -7.17 1.66 12.32
N ASP A 266 -6.38 1.00 13.18
CA ASP A 266 -6.11 -0.45 13.06
C ASP A 266 -7.40 -1.28 13.02
N ALA A 267 -8.44 -0.86 13.74
CA ALA A 267 -9.74 -1.54 13.78
C ALA A 267 -10.55 -1.43 12.47
N ASP A 268 -10.26 -0.42 11.65
CA ASP A 268 -10.95 -0.20 10.37
C ASP A 268 -10.25 -0.95 9.22
N LEU A 269 -9.02 -1.41 9.45
CA LEU A 269 -8.25 -2.16 8.47
C LEU A 269 -8.74 -3.62 8.40
N PRO A 270 -8.65 -4.26 7.22
CA PRO A 270 -8.88 -5.70 7.07
C PRO A 270 -7.95 -6.52 7.95
N ALA A 271 -8.40 -7.70 8.39
CA ALA A 271 -7.61 -8.60 9.22
C ALA A 271 -6.23 -8.97 8.66
N HIS A 272 -6.05 -8.96 7.32
CA HIS A 272 -4.74 -9.22 6.70
C HIS A 272 -3.80 -8.00 6.75
N LEU A 273 -4.30 -6.82 7.13
CA LEU A 273 -3.57 -5.56 7.27
C LEU A 273 -3.49 -5.03 8.71
N THR A 274 -4.33 -5.51 9.63
CA THR A 274 -4.30 -5.12 11.04
C THR A 274 -3.01 -5.60 11.72
N PHE A 275 -2.46 -4.80 12.63
CA PHE A 275 -1.33 -5.20 13.46
C PHE A 275 -1.71 -6.30 14.45
N LEU A 276 -2.88 -6.12 15.05
CA LEU A 276 -3.52 -7.13 15.87
C LEU A 276 -4.18 -8.09 14.89
N GLY A 277 -3.49 -9.18 14.54
CA GLY A 277 -4.14 -10.30 13.89
C GLY A 277 -5.41 -10.69 14.65
N ALA A 278 -6.43 -11.15 13.92
CA ALA A 278 -7.68 -11.61 14.51
C ALA A 278 -7.49 -12.74 15.54
#